data_AF-A0A5J6ML19-F1
#
_entry.id   AF-A0A5J6ML19-F1
#
_cell.length_a   1.000
_cell.length_b   1.000
_cell.length_c   1.000
_cell.angle_alpha   90.00
_cell.angle_beta   90.00
_cell.angle_gamma   90.00
#
_symmetry.space_group_name_H-M   'P 1'
#
loop_
_entity.id
_entity.type
_entity.pdbx_description
1 polymer ?
#
loop_
_entity_poly.entity_id
_entity_poly.type
_entity_poly.pdbx_seq_one_letter_code
_entity_poly.pdbx_strand_id
1 'polypeptide(L)'
;MGDGGRLAFFQFLPGATGPATNLPPDGIDHHVAMAVSDFDDIATLKTRFDVPEIGNCGIDHGFCYSLYVRGSDRMLVEFASDAENELEINEAAAAAAHDELAKWSRKDYAVNNLKRGSRRFALPTSPLDEILQVIRGDRVKQPLGRP
;
A
#
# COMPACT_ATOMS: atom_id res chain seq x y z
N MET A 1 -8.95 -14.44 -9.53
CA MET A 1 -10.32 -14.73 -10.00
C MET A 1 -10.30 -14.67 -11.53
N GLY A 2 -11.31 -15.18 -12.23
CA GLY A 2 -11.30 -15.25 -13.71
C GLY A 2 -11.55 -13.90 -14.40
N ASP A 3 -11.85 -12.87 -13.64
CA ASP A 3 -12.21 -11.50 -14.04
C ASP A 3 -11.06 -10.49 -13.90
N GLY A 4 -9.84 -10.98 -13.60
CA GLY A 4 -8.67 -10.12 -13.35
C GLY A 4 -8.53 -9.66 -11.90
N GLY A 5 -9.56 -9.85 -11.06
CA GLY A 5 -9.50 -9.52 -9.64
C GLY A 5 -8.55 -10.43 -8.86
N ARG A 6 -7.89 -9.85 -7.85
CA ARG A 6 -6.86 -10.49 -7.03
C ARG A 6 -7.18 -10.33 -5.55
N LEU A 7 -6.76 -11.30 -4.74
CA LEU A 7 -6.78 -11.22 -3.28
C LEU A 7 -5.36 -11.42 -2.77
N ALA A 8 -4.87 -10.45 -2.01
CA ALA A 8 -3.56 -10.52 -1.38
C ALA A 8 -3.70 -10.93 0.09
N PHE A 9 -2.84 -11.84 0.52
CA PHE A 9 -2.72 -12.24 1.93
C PHE A 9 -1.36 -11.81 2.44
N PHE A 10 -1.34 -11.17 3.60
CA PHE A 10 -0.11 -10.74 4.26
C PHE A 10 0.17 -11.66 5.45
N GLN A 11 1.42 -12.14 5.51
CA GLN A 11 1.95 -12.79 6.70
C GLN A 11 3.00 -11.87 7.30
N PHE A 12 2.78 -11.47 8.56
CA PHE A 12 3.74 -10.68 9.31
C PHE A 12 4.63 -11.57 10.19
N LEU A 13 5.82 -11.07 10.52
CA LEU A 13 6.69 -11.74 11.49
C LEU A 13 6.00 -11.84 12.85
N PRO A 14 6.22 -12.92 13.62
CA PRO A 14 5.73 -13.02 14.99
C PRO A 14 6.14 -11.80 15.83
N GLY A 15 5.17 -11.10 16.40
CA GLY A 15 5.39 -9.91 17.23
C GLY A 15 5.72 -8.62 16.48
N ALA A 16 5.81 -8.63 15.14
CA ALA A 16 6.01 -7.40 14.36
C ALA A 16 4.73 -6.55 14.27
N THR A 17 3.57 -7.20 14.33
CA THR A 17 2.26 -6.55 14.43
C THR A 17 1.51 -7.10 15.63
N GLY A 18 0.55 -6.33 16.14
CA GLY A 18 -0.46 -6.88 17.06
C GLY A 18 -1.29 -7.99 16.40
N PRO A 19 -2.18 -8.66 17.14
CA PRO A 19 -3.14 -9.59 16.52
C PRO A 19 -3.87 -8.85 15.39
N ALA A 20 -4.12 -9.53 14.26
CA ALA A 20 -4.97 -9.02 13.19
C ALA A 20 -6.31 -8.63 13.83
N THR A 21 -6.52 -7.34 14.05
CA THR A 21 -7.52 -6.85 15.01
C THR A 21 -8.93 -7.13 14.49
N ASN A 22 -9.87 -7.33 15.42
CA ASN A 22 -11.30 -7.26 15.10
C ASN A 22 -11.59 -5.98 14.30
N LEU A 23 -12.35 -6.13 13.22
CA LEU A 23 -12.71 -5.04 12.32
C LEU A 23 -13.33 -3.84 13.07
N PRO A 24 -13.12 -2.60 12.61
CA PRO A 24 -12.46 -2.25 11.35
C PRO A 24 -10.94 -2.06 11.55
N PRO A 25 -10.08 -2.74 10.79
CA PRO A 25 -8.63 -2.62 10.94
C PRO A 25 -8.16 -1.59 9.93
N ASP A 26 -8.10 -0.35 10.36
CA ASP A 26 -7.60 0.77 9.58
C ASP A 26 -6.06 0.75 9.58
N GLY A 27 -5.49 0.01 8.60
CA GLY A 27 -4.07 -0.13 8.30
C GLY A 27 -3.82 -0.51 6.83
N ILE A 28 -2.55 -0.58 6.40
CA ILE A 28 -2.14 -1.00 5.05
C ILE A 28 -2.44 -2.48 4.76
N ASP A 29 -2.76 -3.27 5.79
CA ASP A 29 -3.03 -4.70 5.70
C ASP A 29 -4.50 -5.03 5.40
N HIS A 30 -5.40 -4.04 5.45
CA HIS A 30 -6.80 -4.20 5.09
C HIS A 30 -7.31 -2.96 4.35
N HIS A 31 -7.16 -2.98 3.03
CA HIS A 31 -7.68 -1.95 2.14
C HIS A 31 -8.15 -2.56 0.82
N VAL A 32 -8.92 -1.78 0.07
CA VAL A 32 -9.28 -2.13 -1.32
C VAL A 32 -8.36 -1.36 -2.25
N ALA A 33 -7.66 -2.08 -3.11
CA ALA A 33 -6.82 -1.52 -4.16
C ALA A 33 -7.55 -1.55 -5.50
N MET A 34 -7.57 -0.42 -6.19
CA MET A 34 -8.13 -0.26 -7.52
C MET A 34 -7.01 0.13 -8.47
N ALA A 35 -6.84 -0.65 -9.54
CA ALA A 35 -5.96 -0.28 -10.63
C ALA A 35 -6.56 0.93 -11.37
N VAL A 36 -5.71 1.90 -11.70
CA VAL A 36 -6.02 2.97 -12.66
C VAL A 36 -5.23 2.75 -13.93
N SER A 37 -5.68 3.36 -15.03
CA SER A 37 -5.14 3.03 -16.36
C SER A 37 -3.73 3.55 -16.56
N ASP A 38 -3.45 4.75 -16.04
CA ASP A 38 -2.16 5.41 -16.19
C ASP A 38 -1.80 6.26 -14.96
N PHE A 39 -0.57 6.78 -14.97
CA PHE A 39 -0.07 7.62 -13.89
C PHE A 39 -0.72 9.01 -13.87
N ASP A 40 -1.20 9.53 -15.00
CA ASP A 40 -1.85 10.84 -15.06
C ASP A 40 -3.21 10.81 -14.35
N ASP A 41 -3.90 9.67 -14.36
CA ASP A 41 -5.09 9.40 -13.53
C ASP A 41 -4.74 9.52 -12.03
N ILE A 42 -3.60 8.98 -11.59
CA ILE A 42 -3.13 9.15 -10.19
C ILE A 42 -2.93 10.64 -9.87
N ALA A 43 -2.25 11.38 -10.75
CA ALA A 43 -2.00 12.81 -10.53
C ALA A 43 -3.31 13.61 -10.46
N THR A 44 -4.27 13.30 -11.34
CA THR A 44 -5.60 13.90 -11.36
C THR A 44 -6.37 13.61 -10.07
N LEU A 45 -6.36 12.35 -9.62
CA LEU A 45 -6.99 11.95 -8.36
C LEU A 45 -6.31 12.63 -7.16
N LYS A 46 -4.98 12.71 -7.15
CA LYS A 46 -4.22 13.40 -6.10
C LYS A 46 -4.67 14.85 -5.99
N THR A 47 -4.72 15.60 -7.10
CA THR A 47 -5.20 16.98 -7.11
C THR A 47 -6.65 17.08 -6.62
N ARG A 48 -7.52 16.14 -7.01
CA ARG A 48 -8.93 16.14 -6.60
C ARG A 48 -9.11 15.89 -5.10
N PHE A 49 -8.29 15.03 -4.51
CA PHE A 49 -8.34 14.69 -3.09
C PHE A 49 -7.52 15.61 -2.20
N ASP A 50 -6.75 16.55 -2.77
CA ASP A 50 -5.96 17.54 -2.06
C ASP A 50 -6.83 18.67 -1.47
N VAL A 51 -7.78 18.26 -0.63
CA VAL A 51 -8.71 19.12 0.10
C VAL A 51 -8.65 18.80 1.60
N PRO A 52 -8.90 19.77 2.49
CA PRO A 52 -8.73 19.58 3.94
C PRO A 52 -9.51 18.41 4.55
N GLU A 53 -10.63 18.02 3.94
CA GLU A 53 -11.55 17.01 4.45
C GLU A 53 -11.13 15.57 4.10
N ILE A 54 -10.17 15.38 3.19
CA ILE A 54 -9.78 14.07 2.66
C ILE A 54 -8.30 13.82 2.91
N GLY A 55 -8.01 12.89 3.81
CA GLY A 55 -6.64 12.41 4.03
C GLY A 55 -6.17 11.58 2.85
N ASN A 56 -5.05 11.97 2.23
CA ASN A 56 -4.42 11.22 1.15
C ASN A 56 -2.89 11.25 1.25
N CYS A 57 -2.23 10.20 0.76
CA CYS A 57 -0.77 10.15 0.67
C CYS A 57 -0.32 9.29 -0.53
N GLY A 58 0.81 9.64 -1.13
CA GLY A 58 1.40 8.90 -2.24
C GLY A 58 2.58 8.04 -1.81
N ILE A 59 2.72 6.84 -2.35
CA ILE A 59 3.84 5.94 -2.06
C ILE A 59 4.38 5.34 -3.36
N ASP A 60 5.69 5.51 -3.57
CA ASP A 60 6.44 4.81 -4.61
C ASP A 60 6.89 3.44 -4.07
N HIS A 61 6.32 2.37 -4.63
CA HIS A 61 6.68 0.98 -4.31
C HIS A 61 7.77 0.43 -5.23
N GLY A 62 8.16 1.19 -6.25
CA GLY A 62 9.14 0.84 -7.29
C GLY A 62 8.58 0.02 -8.44
N PHE A 63 7.57 -0.82 -8.19
CA PHE A 63 6.87 -1.61 -9.20
C PHE A 63 5.48 -1.04 -9.56
N CYS A 64 4.93 -0.22 -8.68
CA CYS A 64 3.74 0.59 -8.90
C CYS A 64 3.87 1.87 -8.07
N TYR A 65 3.03 2.85 -8.38
CA TYR A 65 2.78 3.99 -7.53
C TYR A 65 1.36 3.91 -6.99
N SER A 66 1.23 4.14 -5.68
CA SER A 66 -0.04 4.06 -4.97
C SER A 66 -0.42 5.39 -4.36
N LEU A 67 -1.64 5.83 -4.65
CA LEU A 67 -2.32 6.91 -3.92
C LEU A 67 -3.29 6.30 -2.93
N TYR A 68 -3.00 6.44 -1.64
CA TYR A 68 -3.91 6.06 -0.57
C TYR A 68 -4.83 7.21 -0.24
N VAL A 69 -6.12 6.93 -0.12
CA VAL A 69 -7.17 7.91 0.19
C VAL A 69 -8.02 7.35 1.31
N ARG A 70 -8.21 8.14 2.37
CA ARG A 70 -9.09 7.81 3.48
C ARG A 70 -10.37 8.60 3.39
N GLY A 71 -11.48 7.89 3.20
CA GLY A 71 -12.82 8.46 3.16
C GLY A 71 -13.38 8.76 4.55
N SER A 72 -14.55 9.41 4.58
CA SER A 72 -15.29 9.75 5.80
C SER A 72 -15.82 8.53 6.56
N ASP A 73 -15.99 7.39 5.89
CA ASP A 73 -16.33 6.09 6.48
C ASP A 73 -15.12 5.39 7.14
N ARG A 74 -13.94 6.02 7.07
CA ARG A 74 -12.65 5.52 7.55
C ARG A 74 -12.14 4.29 6.80
N MET A 75 -12.69 3.94 5.64
CA MET A 75 -12.08 2.95 4.77
C MET A 75 -10.83 3.54 4.11
N LEU A 76 -9.79 2.71 3.98
CA LEU A 76 -8.62 3.04 3.18
C LEU A 76 -8.82 2.46 1.78
N VAL A 77 -8.71 3.32 0.77
CA VAL A 77 -8.74 2.95 -0.64
C VAL A 77 -7.38 3.27 -1.23
N GLU A 78 -6.82 2.34 -1.98
CA GLU A 78 -5.60 2.52 -2.75
C GLU A 78 -5.97 2.64 -4.23
N PHE A 79 -5.46 3.68 -4.90
CA PHE A 79 -5.43 3.75 -6.35
C PHE A 79 -4.00 3.46 -6.79
N ALA A 80 -3.80 2.43 -7.60
CA ALA A 80 -2.47 1.99 -8.02
C ALA A 80 -2.32 2.08 -9.54
N SER A 81 -1.21 2.66 -9.99
CA SER A 81 -0.74 2.58 -11.37
C SER A 81 0.55 1.78 -11.40
N ASP A 82 0.63 0.84 -12.32
CA ASP A 82 1.83 0.05 -12.53
C ASP A 82 2.98 0.91 -13.09
N ALA A 83 4.22 0.44 -12.92
CA ALA A 83 5.39 1.05 -13.53
C ALA A 83 5.43 0.77 -15.05
N GLU A 84 6.08 1.64 -15.83
CA GLU A 84 6.20 1.46 -17.30
C GLU A 84 6.73 0.08 -17.74
N ASN A 85 7.52 -0.57 -16.89
CA ASN A 85 8.09 -1.90 -17.15
C ASN A 85 7.38 -3.02 -16.36
N GLU A 86 6.08 -2.86 -16.08
CA GLU A 86 5.25 -3.82 -15.33
C GLU A 86 5.42 -5.26 -15.81
N LEU A 87 5.50 -5.47 -17.14
CA LEU A 87 5.58 -6.79 -17.74
C LEU A 87 6.88 -7.50 -17.33
N GLU A 88 8.01 -6.80 -17.40
CA GLU A 88 9.31 -7.33 -16.97
C GLU A 88 9.31 -7.66 -15.48
N ILE A 89 8.68 -6.81 -14.66
CA ILE A 89 8.60 -7.01 -13.20
C ILE A 89 7.73 -8.22 -12.90
N ASN A 90 6.56 -8.33 -13.55
CA ASN A 90 5.62 -9.43 -13.36
C ASN A 90 6.20 -10.76 -13.82
N GLU A 91 6.90 -10.78 -14.97
CA GLU A 91 7.60 -11.97 -15.46
C GLU A 91 8.70 -12.42 -14.50
N ALA A 92 9.54 -11.49 -14.03
CA ALA A 92 10.59 -11.80 -13.06
C ALA A 92 10.02 -12.29 -11.71
N ALA A 93 8.95 -11.64 -11.23
CA ALA A 93 8.26 -12.03 -10.00
C ALA A 93 7.61 -13.42 -10.13
N ALA A 94 6.96 -13.70 -11.26
CA ALA A 94 6.36 -15.00 -11.53
C ALA A 94 7.42 -16.11 -11.59
N ALA A 95 8.56 -15.85 -12.24
CA ALA A 95 9.66 -16.81 -12.33
C ALA A 95 10.28 -17.15 -10.97
N ALA A 96 10.35 -16.19 -10.04
CA ALA A 96 10.96 -16.36 -8.72
C ALA A 96 9.97 -16.71 -7.60
N ALA A 97 8.66 -16.71 -7.85
CA ALA A 97 7.62 -16.75 -6.82
C ALA A 97 7.77 -17.93 -5.82
N HIS A 98 8.01 -19.14 -6.31
CA HIS A 98 8.18 -20.31 -5.44
C HIS A 98 9.47 -20.28 -4.62
N ASP A 99 10.55 -19.77 -5.19
CA ASP A 99 11.84 -19.66 -4.48
C ASP A 99 11.76 -18.60 -3.38
N GLU A 100 11.14 -17.46 -3.65
CA GLU A 100 10.89 -16.40 -2.66
C GLU A 100 10.00 -16.91 -1.51
N LEU A 101 8.93 -17.66 -1.81
CA LEU A 101 8.09 -18.27 -0.79
C LEU A 101 8.85 -19.32 0.05
N ALA A 102 9.74 -20.09 -0.58
CA ALA A 102 10.55 -21.08 0.10
C ALA A 102 11.61 -20.44 1.02
N LYS A 103 12.21 -19.32 0.61
CA LYS A 103 13.09 -18.48 1.46
C LYS A 103 12.34 -17.98 2.68
N TRP A 104 11.19 -17.34 2.47
CA TRP A 104 10.32 -16.84 3.55
C TRP A 104 9.96 -17.95 4.55
N SER A 105 9.58 -19.13 4.06
CA SER A 105 9.23 -20.29 4.89
C SER A 105 10.38 -20.81 5.75
N ARG A 106 11.64 -20.60 5.31
CA ARG A 106 12.85 -20.94 6.06
C ARG A 106 13.35 -19.78 6.93
N LYS A 107 12.53 -18.75 7.12
CA LYS A 107 12.83 -17.53 7.90
C LYS A 107 13.93 -16.65 7.29
N ASP A 108 14.15 -16.76 5.99
CA ASP A 108 14.96 -15.80 5.26
C ASP A 108 14.05 -14.66 4.78
N TYR A 109 14.21 -13.50 5.41
CA TYR A 109 13.40 -12.29 5.19
C TYR A 109 14.20 -11.19 4.49
N ALA A 110 15.26 -11.55 3.75
CA ALA A 110 16.02 -10.59 2.97
C ALA A 110 15.10 -9.83 1.99
N VAL A 111 15.32 -8.52 1.85
CA VAL A 111 14.56 -7.68 0.92
C VAL A 111 14.78 -8.16 -0.51
N ASN A 112 13.69 -8.47 -1.21
CA ASN A 112 13.73 -8.90 -2.61
C ASN A 112 13.32 -7.79 -3.61
N ASN A 113 12.73 -6.69 -3.13
CA ASN A 113 12.46 -5.49 -3.92
C ASN A 113 13.69 -4.54 -3.95
N LEU A 114 14.84 -5.07 -4.37
CA LEU A 114 16.12 -4.33 -4.35
C LEU A 114 16.18 -3.17 -5.35
N LYS A 115 15.29 -3.19 -6.35
CA LYS A 115 15.17 -2.14 -7.36
C LYS A 115 14.22 -1.01 -6.93
N ARG A 116 13.65 -1.06 -5.73
CA ARG A 116 12.80 0.02 -5.22
C ARG A 116 13.56 1.36 -5.24
N GLY A 117 12.98 2.37 -5.87
CA GLY A 117 13.59 3.70 -6.04
C GLY A 117 14.66 3.80 -7.14
N SER A 118 14.92 2.72 -7.91
CA SER A 118 15.78 2.77 -9.10
C SER A 118 15.14 3.53 -10.27
N ARG A 119 13.82 3.69 -10.22
CA ARG A 119 13.03 4.58 -11.08
C ARG A 119 12.24 5.52 -10.20
N ARG A 120 11.89 6.68 -10.74
CA ARG A 120 11.07 7.67 -10.06
C ARG A 120 9.80 7.86 -10.87
N PHE A 121 8.67 7.66 -10.21
CA PHE A 121 7.42 8.23 -10.68
C PHE A 121 7.47 9.76 -10.61
N ALA A 122 6.61 10.45 -11.38
CA ALA A 122 6.63 11.91 -11.44
C ALA A 122 6.20 12.55 -10.11
N LEU A 123 5.35 11.87 -9.33
CA LEU A 123 5.03 12.27 -7.96
C LEU A 123 6.01 11.63 -6.98
N PRO A 124 6.46 12.37 -5.95
CA PRO A 124 7.29 11.79 -4.90
C PRO A 124 6.47 10.88 -3.98
N THR A 125 7.17 10.07 -3.18
CA THR A 125 6.56 9.49 -1.97
C THR A 125 6.29 10.61 -0.96
N SER A 126 5.10 10.63 -0.38
CA SER A 126 4.72 11.57 0.69
C SER A 126 5.66 11.45 1.90
N PRO A 127 5.79 12.52 2.71
CA PRO A 127 6.48 12.46 4.00
C PRO A 127 5.93 11.35 4.91
N LEU A 128 6.80 10.76 5.73
CA LEU A 128 6.43 9.63 6.60
C LEU A 128 5.30 10.00 7.58
N ASP A 129 5.30 11.20 8.12
CA ASP A 129 4.26 11.71 9.03
C ASP A 129 2.88 11.80 8.35
N GLU A 130 2.83 12.30 7.12
CA GLU A 130 1.60 12.31 6.30
C GLU A 130 1.12 10.88 6.01
N ILE A 131 2.05 10.00 5.61
CA ILE A 131 1.74 8.59 5.38
C ILE A 131 1.15 7.95 6.64
N LEU A 132 1.76 8.17 7.80
CA LEU A 132 1.29 7.60 9.06
C LEU A 132 -0.07 8.17 9.46
N GLN A 133 -0.33 9.46 9.23
CA GLN A 133 -1.63 10.08 9.48
C GLN A 133 -2.73 9.43 8.62
N VAL A 134 -2.47 9.23 7.33
CA VAL A 134 -3.45 8.64 6.40
C VAL A 134 -3.63 7.14 6.66
N ILE A 135 -2.55 6.38 6.87
CA ILE A 135 -2.64 4.92 7.05
C ILE A 135 -3.24 4.55 8.41
N ARG A 136 -2.88 5.27 9.49
CA ARG A 136 -3.38 4.94 10.84
C ARG A 136 -4.71 5.61 11.16
N GLY A 137 -5.11 6.62 10.38
CA GLY A 137 -6.21 7.52 10.76
C GLY A 137 -5.97 8.22 12.10
N ASP A 138 -7.04 8.72 12.72
CA ASP A 138 -7.03 9.38 14.05
C ASP A 138 -6.76 8.42 15.23
N ARG A 139 -5.94 7.38 15.07
CA ARG A 139 -5.36 6.67 16.23
C ARG A 139 -4.45 7.57 17.08
N VAL A 140 -4.21 8.81 16.68
CA VAL A 140 -3.64 9.86 17.53
C VAL A 140 -4.77 10.71 18.13
N LYS A 141 -5.44 10.15 19.14
CA LYS A 141 -6.09 10.77 20.33
C LYS A 141 -7.38 10.01 20.71
N GLN A 142 -7.23 8.90 21.42
CA GLN A 142 -8.06 8.72 22.61
C GLN A 142 -7.17 8.99 23.82
N PRO A 143 -7.37 10.10 24.56
CA PRO A 143 -6.91 10.12 25.93
C PRO A 143 -7.65 9.01 26.67
N LEU A 144 -6.89 8.17 27.38
CA LEU A 144 -7.41 7.33 28.45
C LEU A 144 -8.09 8.26 29.47
N GLY A 145 -9.40 8.42 29.33
CA GLY A 145 -10.25 9.24 30.19
C GLY A 145 -11.57 8.52 30.42
N ARG A 146 -11.57 7.67 31.45
CA ARG A 146 -12.74 7.06 32.11
C ARG A 146 -13.80 8.11 32.49
N PRO A 147 -15.06 7.68 32.72
CA PRO A 147 -15.43 7.09 34.02
C PRO A 147 -15.47 5.56 34.03
#